data_AF-B9BSB8-F1
#
_entry.id   AF-B9BSB8-F1
#
_cell.length_a   1.000
_cell.length_b   1.000
_cell.length_c   1.000
_cell.angle_alpha   90.00
_cell.angle_beta   90.00
_cell.angle_gamma   90.00
#
_symmetry.space_group_name_H-M   'P 1'
#
loop_
_entity.id
_entity.type
_entity.pdbx_description
1 polymer ?
#
loop_
_entity_poly.entity_id
_entity_poly.type
_entity_poly.pdbx_seq_one_letter_code
_entity_poly.pdbx_strand_id
1 'polypeptide(L)'
;MKQYLDLVRTILDTGTWQENRTGIRTISMPGAMLRFDLQQGFPAVTTKKLAFKSAIGELIGFLRASRSAADFRALGCKVWDANANENAQWLANPYRQGVDDLGDVYGVQWRQWPGYKVLDAHADAQLADAQRRGFRIVTRFDEDGAQKVLLYKAIDQLRQCLDTIMENPADRRILFHAWNPAVLDQIALPACHLLYQFLPNVAKREISLCLYIRSNDVGLGTPFNLTEGAALLSLVGRLTGYTPRWFTYFIGDAHIYENQLDMLQQQLKREPYESPRLVIADRVPEYAKTGVYEPEWLERVEPSDFSLVGYRHHEPLTAPMAV
;
A
#
# COMPACT_ATOMS: atom_id res chain seq x y z
N MET A 1 13.07 4.51 -15.20
CA MET A 1 11.82 3.80 -15.56
C MET A 1 11.91 2.83 -16.76
N LYS A 2 13.11 2.52 -17.30
CA LYS A 2 13.25 1.55 -18.41
C LYS A 2 12.65 0.17 -18.08
N GLN A 3 12.91 -0.34 -16.87
CA GLN A 3 12.39 -1.63 -16.40
C GLN A 3 10.85 -1.74 -16.48
N TYR A 4 10.12 -0.64 -16.20
CA TYR A 4 8.67 -0.62 -16.35
C TYR A 4 8.24 -0.78 -17.82
N LEU A 5 8.88 -0.07 -18.75
CA LEU A 5 8.56 -0.17 -20.17
C LEU A 5 8.97 -1.53 -20.75
N ASP A 6 10.09 -2.09 -20.27
CA ASP A 6 10.49 -3.45 -20.63
C ASP A 6 9.46 -4.48 -20.13
N LEU A 7 8.94 -4.33 -18.90
CA LEU A 7 7.86 -5.18 -18.40
C LEU A 7 6.60 -5.09 -19.26
N VAL A 8 6.19 -3.88 -19.68
CA VAL A 8 5.07 -3.71 -20.61
C VAL A 8 5.32 -4.49 -21.90
N ARG A 9 6.52 -4.35 -22.50
CA ARG A 9 6.88 -5.10 -23.72
C ARG A 9 6.85 -6.61 -23.50
N THR A 10 7.44 -7.10 -22.41
CA THR A 10 7.45 -8.52 -22.08
C THR A 10 6.02 -9.07 -21.97
N ILE A 11 5.11 -8.38 -21.29
CA ILE A 11 3.72 -8.84 -21.21
C ILE A 11 3.07 -8.88 -22.60
N LEU A 12 3.28 -7.87 -23.44
CA LEU A 12 2.74 -7.84 -24.80
C LEU A 12 3.31 -8.93 -25.71
N ASP A 13 4.60 -9.25 -25.58
CA ASP A 13 5.32 -10.17 -26.45
C ASP A 13 5.16 -11.64 -26.01
N THR A 14 5.07 -11.89 -24.70
CA THR A 14 5.12 -13.25 -24.13
C THR A 14 3.90 -13.62 -23.28
N GLY A 15 3.02 -12.67 -22.98
CA GLY A 15 1.85 -12.91 -22.16
C GLY A 15 0.77 -13.71 -22.88
N THR A 16 -0.17 -14.26 -22.12
CA THR A 16 -1.32 -14.99 -22.66
C THR A 16 -2.61 -14.24 -22.38
N TRP A 17 -3.52 -14.27 -23.35
CA TRP A 17 -4.86 -13.70 -23.24
C TRP A 17 -5.72 -14.53 -22.30
N GLN A 18 -6.39 -13.85 -21.36
CA GLN A 18 -7.31 -14.42 -20.39
C GLN A 18 -8.58 -13.57 -20.28
N GLU A 19 -9.70 -14.22 -19.98
CA GLU A 19 -10.95 -13.57 -19.56
C GLU A 19 -10.94 -13.37 -18.05
N ASN A 20 -11.68 -12.38 -17.54
CA ASN A 20 -11.75 -12.10 -16.11
C ASN A 20 -13.10 -11.48 -15.71
N ARG A 21 -13.27 -11.25 -14.40
CA ARG A 21 -14.52 -10.75 -13.78
C ARG A 21 -15.01 -9.39 -14.28
N THR A 22 -14.18 -8.58 -14.93
CA THR A 22 -14.54 -7.24 -15.41
C THR A 22 -15.23 -7.28 -16.79
N GLY A 23 -15.18 -8.42 -17.48
CA GLY A 23 -15.67 -8.55 -18.86
C GLY A 23 -14.71 -8.02 -19.94
N ILE A 24 -13.56 -7.44 -19.55
CA ILE A 24 -12.52 -6.97 -20.48
C ILE A 24 -11.34 -7.92 -20.42
N ARG A 25 -10.94 -8.49 -21.57
CA ARG A 25 -9.82 -9.44 -21.62
C ARG A 25 -8.51 -8.78 -21.21
N THR A 26 -7.60 -9.59 -20.69
CA THR A 26 -6.27 -9.18 -20.26
C THR A 26 -5.20 -10.06 -20.88
N ILE A 27 -4.10 -9.46 -21.32
CA ILE A 27 -2.86 -10.20 -21.62
C ILE A 27 -2.00 -10.19 -20.36
N SER A 28 -1.54 -11.36 -19.91
CA SER A 28 -1.04 -11.57 -18.54
C SER A 28 0.21 -12.42 -18.50
N MET A 29 1.05 -12.20 -17.48
CA MET A 29 2.24 -12.98 -17.18
C MET A 29 2.37 -13.19 -15.66
N PRO A 30 2.66 -14.42 -15.20
CA PRO A 30 2.90 -14.70 -13.79
C PRO A 30 4.33 -14.34 -13.39
N GLY A 31 4.48 -13.56 -12.33
CA GLY A 31 5.77 -13.22 -11.73
C GLY A 31 6.51 -12.14 -12.50
N ALA A 32 6.68 -10.98 -11.87
CA ALA A 32 7.57 -9.93 -12.35
C ALA A 32 8.26 -9.22 -11.18
N MET A 33 9.39 -8.58 -11.47
CA MET A 33 10.11 -7.76 -10.50
C MET A 33 10.59 -6.47 -11.15
N LEU A 34 10.36 -5.35 -10.46
CA LEU A 34 11.03 -4.08 -10.72
C LEU A 34 11.87 -3.70 -9.51
N ARG A 35 13.05 -3.11 -9.72
CA ARG A 35 13.93 -2.71 -8.60
C ARG A 35 14.55 -1.34 -8.84
N PHE A 36 14.33 -0.43 -7.91
CA PHE A 36 14.73 0.98 -8.01
C PHE A 36 15.70 1.35 -6.88
N ASP A 37 16.73 2.13 -7.22
CA ASP A 37 17.55 2.84 -6.23
C ASP A 37 16.98 4.25 -6.07
N LEU A 38 16.31 4.52 -4.94
CA LEU A 38 15.66 5.81 -4.69
C LEU A 38 16.66 6.97 -4.51
N GLN A 39 17.95 6.69 -4.30
CA GLN A 39 18.99 7.73 -4.32
C GLN A 39 19.26 8.25 -5.75
N GLN A 40 18.94 7.46 -6.78
CA GLN A 40 19.11 7.87 -8.18
C GLN A 40 17.90 8.65 -8.72
N GLY A 41 16.76 8.60 -8.04
CA GLY A 41 15.54 9.31 -8.42
C GLY A 41 14.27 8.54 -8.03
N PHE A 42 13.15 9.26 -8.09
CA PHE A 42 11.83 8.74 -7.77
C PHE A 42 11.23 7.99 -8.99
N PRO A 43 10.60 6.81 -8.80
CA PRO A 43 10.12 5.96 -9.90
C PRO A 43 8.80 6.46 -10.52
N ALA A 44 8.73 7.73 -10.91
CA ALA A 44 7.60 8.30 -11.65
C ALA A 44 7.69 7.97 -13.14
N VAL A 45 6.58 7.54 -13.74
CA VAL A 45 6.49 7.46 -15.20
C VAL A 45 6.62 8.85 -15.82
N THR A 46 7.40 8.94 -16.89
CA THR A 46 7.64 10.18 -17.64
C THR A 46 7.05 10.12 -19.05
N THR A 47 6.82 8.93 -19.60
CA THR A 47 6.21 8.72 -20.93
C THR A 47 4.70 9.00 -20.95
N LYS A 48 4.11 9.27 -19.79
CA LYS A 48 2.80 9.91 -19.60
C LYS A 48 2.82 10.69 -18.28
N LYS A 49 1.85 11.58 -18.06
CA LYS A 49 1.68 12.28 -16.79
C LYS A 49 1.27 11.31 -15.68
N LEU A 50 2.03 11.30 -14.58
CA LEU A 50 1.71 10.57 -13.37
C LEU A 50 0.63 11.31 -12.57
N ALA A 51 -0.37 10.58 -12.08
CA ALA A 51 -1.39 11.09 -11.15
C ALA A 51 -0.84 11.24 -9.71
N PHE A 52 0.31 11.92 -9.56
CA PHE A 52 1.10 11.95 -8.32
C PHE A 52 0.28 12.38 -7.10
N LYS A 53 -0.47 13.48 -7.20
CA LYS A 53 -1.29 13.98 -6.08
C LYS A 53 -2.37 12.98 -5.65
N SER A 54 -2.98 12.29 -6.61
CA SER A 54 -3.97 11.25 -6.30
C SER A 54 -3.33 10.09 -5.57
N ALA A 55 -2.13 9.65 -5.99
CA ALA A 55 -1.39 8.57 -5.34
C ALA A 55 -0.92 8.92 -3.93
N ILE A 56 -0.44 10.14 -3.72
CA ILE A 56 -0.13 10.60 -2.37
C ILE A 56 -1.40 10.71 -1.51
N GLY A 57 -2.51 11.19 -2.07
CA GLY A 57 -3.79 11.26 -1.37
C GLY A 57 -4.31 9.89 -0.94
N GLU A 58 -4.18 8.88 -1.80
CA GLU A 58 -4.52 7.50 -1.48
C GLU A 58 -3.64 6.92 -0.37
N LEU A 59 -2.31 7.06 -0.48
CA LEU A 59 -1.37 6.66 0.56
C LEU A 59 -1.75 7.27 1.91
N ILE A 60 -2.03 8.58 1.96
CA ILE A 60 -2.39 9.26 3.22
C ILE A 60 -3.73 8.77 3.76
N GLY A 61 -4.71 8.50 2.89
CA GLY A 61 -5.95 7.87 3.29
C GLY A 61 -5.71 6.51 3.97
N PHE A 62 -4.81 5.69 3.43
CA PHE A 62 -4.42 4.43 4.05
C PHE A 62 -3.65 4.61 5.36
N LEU A 63 -2.72 5.58 5.43
CA LEU A 63 -2.02 5.90 6.68
C LEU A 63 -3.01 6.28 7.78
N ARG A 64 -4.11 6.95 7.44
CA ARG A 64 -5.18 7.35 8.37
C ARG A 64 -6.24 6.28 8.59
N ALA A 65 -6.05 5.07 8.04
CA ALA A 65 -7.04 3.99 8.10
C ALA A 65 -8.43 4.40 7.58
N SER A 66 -8.48 5.22 6.52
CA SER A 66 -9.74 5.59 5.89
C SER A 66 -10.42 4.39 5.24
N ARG A 67 -11.74 4.33 5.41
CA ARG A 67 -12.67 3.43 4.72
C ARG A 67 -13.75 4.18 3.93
N SER A 68 -13.60 5.50 3.76
CA SER A 68 -14.56 6.35 3.06
C SER A 68 -13.97 6.95 1.80
N ALA A 69 -14.61 6.71 0.65
CA ALA A 69 -14.27 7.38 -0.60
C ALA A 69 -14.36 8.92 -0.47
N ALA A 70 -15.24 9.46 0.40
CA ALA A 70 -15.30 10.90 0.65
C ALA A 70 -14.01 11.45 1.29
N ASP A 71 -13.42 10.70 2.23
CA ASP A 71 -12.14 11.08 2.85
C ASP A 71 -11.01 11.01 1.82
N PHE A 72 -11.00 9.99 0.96
CA PHE A 72 -10.05 9.92 -0.15
C PHE A 72 -10.19 11.12 -1.10
N ARG A 73 -11.44 11.54 -1.43
CA ARG A 73 -11.70 12.72 -2.25
C ARG A 73 -11.21 14.01 -1.58
N ALA A 74 -11.39 14.14 -0.27
CA ALA A 74 -10.86 15.27 0.50
C ALA A 74 -9.32 15.36 0.43
N LEU A 75 -8.65 14.21 0.28
CA LEU A 75 -7.21 14.10 0.06
C LEU A 75 -6.77 14.23 -1.42
N GLY A 76 -7.71 14.49 -2.33
CA GLY A 76 -7.46 14.65 -3.75
C GLY A 76 -7.39 13.33 -4.54
N CYS A 77 -7.91 12.23 -3.98
CA CYS A 77 -7.96 10.91 -4.62
C CYS A 77 -9.41 10.50 -4.93
N LYS A 78 -9.69 10.12 -6.18
CA LYS A 78 -11.04 9.72 -6.65
C LYS A 78 -11.14 8.26 -7.09
N VAL A 79 -10.08 7.48 -6.94
CA VAL A 79 -10.02 6.12 -7.52
C VAL A 79 -11.02 5.16 -6.87
N TRP A 80 -11.47 5.48 -5.65
CA TRP A 80 -12.40 4.66 -4.87
C TRP A 80 -13.89 4.91 -5.17
N ASP A 81 -14.22 5.96 -5.94
CA ASP A 81 -15.61 6.38 -6.14
C ASP A 81 -16.48 5.27 -6.76
N ALA A 82 -15.99 4.64 -7.84
CA ALA A 82 -16.71 3.58 -8.54
C ALA A 82 -16.83 2.30 -7.70
N ASN A 83 -15.75 1.89 -7.02
CA ASN A 83 -15.78 0.72 -6.14
C ASN A 83 -16.75 0.89 -4.97
N ALA A 84 -16.84 2.09 -4.38
CA ALA A 84 -17.72 2.36 -3.25
C ALA A 84 -19.21 2.46 -3.64
N ASN A 85 -19.50 2.99 -4.83
CA ASN A 85 -20.84 3.48 -5.18
C ASN A 85 -21.46 2.90 -6.45
N GLU A 86 -20.70 2.24 -7.32
CA GLU A 86 -21.19 1.71 -8.60
C GLU A 86 -21.03 0.19 -8.73
N ASN A 87 -20.06 -0.40 -8.02
CA ASN A 87 -19.82 -1.84 -8.08
C ASN A 87 -21.01 -2.63 -7.49
N ALA A 88 -21.75 -3.35 -8.34
CA ALA A 88 -22.97 -4.06 -7.95
C ALA A 88 -22.75 -5.13 -6.85
N GLN A 89 -21.62 -5.82 -6.87
CA GLN A 89 -21.29 -6.83 -5.85
C GLN A 89 -21.11 -6.18 -4.47
N TRP A 90 -20.41 -5.03 -4.42
CA TRP A 90 -20.22 -4.28 -3.19
C TRP A 90 -21.51 -3.59 -2.72
N LEU A 91 -22.30 -3.01 -3.64
CA LEU A 91 -23.60 -2.41 -3.32
C LEU A 91 -24.56 -3.42 -2.67
N ALA A 92 -24.49 -4.69 -3.06
CA ALA A 92 -25.28 -5.77 -2.48
C ALA A 92 -24.66 -6.38 -1.21
N ASN A 93 -23.43 -5.99 -0.85
CA ASN A 93 -22.73 -6.56 0.29
C ASN A 93 -23.31 -6.03 1.62
N PRO A 94 -23.75 -6.89 2.55
CA PRO A 94 -24.39 -6.46 3.80
C PRO A 94 -23.43 -5.78 4.78
N TYR A 95 -22.12 -5.90 4.59
CA TYR A 95 -21.11 -5.21 5.39
C TYR A 95 -20.89 -3.75 4.97
N ARG A 96 -21.40 -3.36 3.79
CA ARG A 96 -21.36 -1.97 3.32
C ARG A 96 -22.31 -1.10 4.15
N GLN A 97 -21.76 -0.11 4.84
CA GLN A 97 -22.50 0.76 5.75
C GLN A 97 -23.29 1.89 5.07
N GLY A 98 -23.01 2.19 3.80
CA GLY A 98 -23.70 3.24 3.07
C GLY A 98 -22.88 3.82 1.92
N VAL A 99 -23.30 4.99 1.43
CA VAL A 99 -22.57 5.77 0.40
C VAL A 99 -21.12 5.98 0.84
N ASP A 100 -20.20 5.84 -0.11
CA ASP A 100 -18.75 5.98 0.05
C ASP A 100 -18.04 4.95 0.96
N ASP A 101 -18.76 4.05 1.64
CA ASP A 101 -18.12 3.02 2.45
C ASP A 101 -17.40 1.98 1.58
N LEU A 102 -16.22 1.56 2.03
CA LEU A 102 -15.37 0.56 1.38
C LEU A 102 -15.20 -0.72 2.21
N GLY A 103 -15.68 -0.73 3.45
CA GLY A 103 -15.31 -1.75 4.42
C GLY A 103 -13.88 -1.52 4.95
N ASP A 104 -13.40 -2.45 5.77
CA ASP A 104 -12.09 -2.34 6.43
C ASP A 104 -10.93 -2.72 5.50
N VAL A 105 -10.75 -1.96 4.42
CA VAL A 105 -9.72 -2.16 3.40
C VAL A 105 -8.35 -1.62 3.83
N TYR A 106 -7.28 -2.09 3.16
CA TYR A 106 -5.91 -1.55 3.19
C TYR A 106 -5.45 -0.94 4.52
N GLY A 107 -5.53 0.40 4.63
CA GLY A 107 -5.09 1.17 5.79
C GLY A 107 -5.70 0.72 7.11
N VAL A 108 -6.97 0.30 7.11
CA VAL A 108 -7.60 -0.27 8.30
C VAL A 108 -6.85 -1.52 8.74
N GLN A 109 -6.49 -2.41 7.82
CA GLN A 109 -5.69 -3.59 8.15
C GLN A 109 -4.24 -3.20 8.53
N TRP A 110 -3.66 -2.14 7.98
CA TRP A 110 -2.30 -1.71 8.34
C TRP A 110 -2.21 -1.16 9.77
N ARG A 111 -3.23 -0.39 10.18
CA ARG A 111 -3.20 0.42 11.41
C ARG A 111 -4.11 -0.11 12.51
N GLN A 112 -5.13 -0.90 12.17
CA GLN A 112 -6.21 -1.31 13.06
C GLN A 112 -6.63 -2.77 12.80
N TRP A 113 -5.68 -3.64 12.49
CA TRP A 113 -5.98 -5.06 12.24
C TRP A 113 -6.73 -5.68 13.43
N PRO A 114 -7.91 -6.29 13.23
CA PRO A 114 -8.69 -6.86 14.32
C PRO A 114 -8.08 -8.18 14.79
N GLY A 115 -7.24 -8.11 15.83
CA GLY A 115 -6.60 -9.27 16.43
C GLY A 115 -7.43 -9.83 17.58
N TYR A 116 -7.78 -11.12 17.51
CA TYR A 116 -8.52 -11.82 18.55
C TYR A 116 -7.72 -12.97 19.17
N LYS A 117 -8.00 -13.27 20.43
CA LYS A 117 -7.55 -14.49 21.11
C LYS A 117 -8.70 -15.08 21.91
N VAL A 118 -8.96 -16.37 21.74
CA VAL A 118 -9.77 -17.15 22.68
C VAL A 118 -8.81 -17.91 23.57
N LEU A 119 -8.78 -17.55 24.85
CA LEU A 119 -7.90 -18.16 25.85
C LEU A 119 -8.73 -18.85 26.93
N ASP A 120 -8.15 -19.85 27.58
CA ASP A 120 -8.74 -20.42 28.78
C ASP A 120 -8.82 -19.39 29.91
N ALA A 121 -9.92 -19.36 30.65
CA ALA A 121 -10.15 -18.37 31.70
C ALA A 121 -9.18 -18.50 32.89
N HIS A 122 -8.50 -19.64 33.01
CA HIS A 122 -7.50 -19.90 34.05
C HIS A 122 -6.05 -19.87 33.50
N ALA A 123 -5.84 -19.51 32.23
CA ALA A 123 -4.51 -19.37 31.64
C ALA A 123 -3.83 -18.04 32.02
N ASP A 124 -3.63 -17.80 33.31
CA ASP A 124 -3.19 -16.52 33.89
C ASP A 124 -1.93 -15.94 33.21
N ALA A 125 -0.94 -16.78 32.92
CA ALA A 125 0.29 -16.34 32.27
C ALA A 125 0.05 -15.83 30.83
N GLN A 126 -0.84 -16.49 30.08
CA GLN A 126 -1.18 -16.09 28.71
C GLN A 126 -2.02 -14.81 28.71
N LEU A 127 -2.98 -14.70 29.64
CA LEU A 127 -3.79 -13.50 29.82
C LEU A 127 -2.91 -12.29 30.16
N ALA A 128 -1.99 -12.46 31.12
CA ALA A 128 -1.07 -11.41 31.52
C ALA A 128 -0.13 -10.96 30.40
N ASP A 129 0.45 -11.89 29.62
CA ASP A 129 1.27 -11.53 28.45
C ASP A 129 0.45 -10.79 27.37
N ALA A 130 -0.73 -11.29 27.04
CA ALA A 130 -1.60 -10.67 26.04
C ALA A 130 -1.96 -9.23 26.45
N GLN A 131 -2.34 -9.01 27.71
CA GLN A 131 -2.68 -7.68 28.22
C GLN A 131 -1.49 -6.72 28.22
N ARG A 132 -0.30 -7.20 28.58
CA ARG A 132 0.96 -6.44 28.51
C ARG A 132 1.27 -6.00 27.07
N ARG A 133 0.95 -6.83 26.08
CA ARG A 133 1.08 -6.53 24.64
C ARG A 133 -0.08 -5.70 24.07
N GLY A 134 -0.99 -5.23 24.92
CA GLY A 134 -2.07 -4.33 24.54
C GLY A 134 -3.41 -4.99 24.21
N PHE A 135 -3.55 -6.32 24.32
CA PHE A 135 -4.87 -6.94 24.22
C PHE A 135 -5.73 -6.58 25.43
N ARG A 136 -7.04 -6.57 25.25
CA ARG A 136 -8.02 -6.31 26.31
C ARG A 136 -9.05 -7.42 26.31
N ILE A 137 -9.48 -7.82 27.51
CA ILE A 137 -10.58 -8.77 27.66
C ILE A 137 -11.87 -8.08 27.21
N VAL A 138 -12.57 -8.68 26.27
CA VAL A 138 -13.85 -8.18 25.73
C VAL A 138 -15.01 -8.87 26.45
N THR A 139 -14.96 -10.19 26.55
CA THR A 139 -16.00 -10.99 27.19
C THR A 139 -15.46 -12.32 27.72
N ARG A 140 -16.25 -12.97 28.58
CA ARG A 140 -16.04 -14.32 29.09
C ARG A 140 -17.24 -15.18 28.70
N PHE A 141 -17.01 -16.43 28.33
CA PHE A 141 -18.06 -17.33 27.86
C PHE A 141 -17.72 -18.78 28.18
N ASP A 142 -18.74 -19.63 28.20
CA ASP A 142 -18.56 -21.09 28.23
C ASP A 142 -18.52 -21.61 26.79
N GLU A 143 -17.57 -22.50 26.51
CA GLU A 143 -17.49 -23.23 25.25
C GLU A 143 -17.14 -24.68 25.58
N ASP A 144 -18.05 -25.60 25.26
CA ASP A 144 -17.94 -27.02 25.53
C ASP A 144 -17.62 -27.35 27.01
N GLY A 145 -18.21 -26.60 27.95
CA GLY A 145 -18.02 -26.79 29.39
C GLY A 145 -16.69 -26.24 29.94
N ALA A 146 -15.93 -25.52 29.12
CA ALA A 146 -14.73 -24.80 29.54
C ALA A 146 -14.97 -23.29 29.52
N GLN A 147 -14.59 -22.62 30.61
CA GLN A 147 -14.65 -21.17 30.70
C GLN A 147 -13.53 -20.54 29.85
N LYS A 148 -13.91 -19.70 28.88
CA LYS A 148 -13.02 -19.01 27.96
C LYS A 148 -13.11 -17.49 28.11
N VAL A 149 -12.09 -16.82 27.59
CA VAL A 149 -11.97 -15.37 27.54
C VAL A 149 -11.67 -14.96 26.11
N LEU A 150 -12.48 -14.06 25.55
CA LEU A 150 -12.18 -13.40 24.29
C LEU A 150 -11.38 -12.13 24.57
N LEU A 151 -10.22 -11.99 23.94
CA LEU A 151 -9.41 -10.79 23.95
C LEU A 151 -9.35 -10.16 22.58
N TYR A 152 -9.25 -8.82 22.54
CA TYR A 152 -9.15 -8.02 21.33
C TYR A 152 -7.99 -7.02 21.40
N LYS A 153 -7.38 -6.77 20.24
CA LYS A 153 -6.48 -5.64 19.99
C LYS A 153 -6.68 -5.15 18.55
N ALA A 154 -6.83 -3.85 18.36
CA ALA A 154 -6.57 -3.21 17.07
C ALA A 154 -5.04 -3.13 16.88
N ILE A 155 -4.48 -4.01 16.06
CA ILE A 155 -3.03 -4.12 15.89
C ILE A 155 -2.59 -3.09 14.83
N ASP A 156 -1.85 -2.07 15.29
CA ASP A 156 -1.15 -1.14 14.41
C ASP A 156 0.18 -1.76 13.93
N GLN A 157 0.13 -2.45 12.80
CA GLN A 157 1.28 -3.16 12.22
C GLN A 157 2.32 -2.17 11.69
N LEU A 158 1.89 -1.09 11.03
CA LEU A 158 2.81 -0.09 10.47
C LEU A 158 3.58 0.62 11.58
N ARG A 159 2.91 1.06 12.65
CA ARG A 159 3.61 1.67 13.79
C ARG A 159 4.56 0.70 14.47
N GLN A 160 4.17 -0.56 14.65
CA GLN A 160 5.07 -1.60 15.17
C GLN A 160 6.31 -1.80 14.29
N CYS A 161 6.18 -1.62 12.97
CA CYS A 161 7.35 -1.62 12.07
C CYS A 161 8.28 -0.45 12.37
N LEU A 162 7.76 0.78 12.50
CA LEU A 162 8.58 1.95 12.87
C LEU A 162 9.24 1.74 14.23
N ASP A 163 8.50 1.29 15.23
CA ASP A 163 9.02 1.01 16.58
C ASP A 163 10.17 -0.02 16.51
N THR A 164 10.00 -1.10 15.73
CA THR A 164 11.03 -2.13 15.54
C THR A 164 12.25 -1.60 14.78
N ILE A 165 12.09 -0.71 13.80
CA ILE A 165 13.23 -0.05 13.12
C ILE A 165 14.06 0.76 14.12
N MET A 166 13.41 1.40 15.09
CA MET A 166 14.08 2.21 16.11
C MET A 166 14.77 1.37 17.18
N GLU A 167 14.10 0.31 17.65
CA GLU A 167 14.54 -0.50 18.78
C GLU A 167 15.46 -1.66 18.36
N ASN A 168 15.16 -2.32 17.24
CA ASN A 168 15.86 -3.51 16.76
C ASN A 168 15.94 -3.54 15.22
N PRO A 169 16.72 -2.64 14.58
CA PRO A 169 16.80 -2.54 13.11
C PRO A 169 17.41 -3.77 12.42
N ALA A 170 17.98 -4.72 13.17
CA ALA A 170 18.49 -5.97 12.64
C ALA A 170 17.39 -7.05 12.51
N ASP A 171 16.18 -6.78 13.01
CA ASP A 171 15.05 -7.70 12.91
C ASP A 171 14.67 -7.92 11.43
N ARG A 172 14.38 -9.17 11.08
CA ARG A 172 13.99 -9.58 9.73
C ARG A 172 12.47 -9.70 9.56
N ARG A 173 11.70 -9.36 10.59
CA ARG A 173 10.24 -9.48 10.68
C ARG A 173 9.54 -8.12 10.61
N ILE A 174 10.25 -7.08 10.17
CA ILE A 174 9.71 -5.72 10.03
C ILE A 174 8.83 -5.66 8.78
N LEU A 175 7.59 -6.12 8.90
CA LEU A 175 6.63 -6.16 7.82
C LEU A 175 5.20 -5.93 8.30
N PHE A 176 4.35 -5.50 7.38
CA PHE A 176 2.91 -5.46 7.55
C PHE A 176 2.22 -5.87 6.24
N HIS A 177 0.96 -6.30 6.32
CA HIS A 177 0.15 -6.62 5.14
C HIS A 177 -1.34 -6.32 5.31
N ALA A 178 -2.06 -6.26 4.18
CA ALA A 178 -3.50 -6.02 4.12
C ALA A 178 -4.35 -7.26 3.78
N TRP A 179 -3.75 -8.44 3.70
CA TRP A 179 -4.51 -9.68 3.46
C TRP A 179 -5.01 -10.30 4.77
N ASN A 180 -6.25 -9.97 5.17
CA ASN A 180 -6.92 -10.58 6.32
C ASN A 180 -7.98 -11.59 5.85
N PRO A 181 -7.72 -12.91 5.92
CA PRO A 181 -8.64 -13.93 5.44
C PRO A 181 -10.02 -13.89 6.10
N ALA A 182 -10.12 -13.41 7.34
CA ALA A 182 -11.37 -13.41 8.11
C ALA A 182 -12.38 -12.35 7.67
N VAL A 183 -11.97 -11.38 6.83
CA VAL A 183 -12.80 -10.24 6.42
C VAL A 183 -12.80 -10.01 4.90
N LEU A 184 -12.32 -10.98 4.10
CA LEU A 184 -12.31 -10.85 2.63
C LEU A 184 -13.73 -10.70 2.05
N ASP A 185 -14.75 -11.17 2.76
CA ASP A 185 -16.17 -11.05 2.44
C ASP A 185 -16.78 -9.70 2.86
N GLN A 186 -16.03 -8.82 3.56
CA GLN A 186 -16.53 -7.60 4.21
C GLN A 186 -15.99 -6.30 3.58
N ILE A 187 -15.38 -6.39 2.39
CA ILE A 187 -14.62 -5.30 1.79
C ILE A 187 -14.96 -5.11 0.31
N ALA A 188 -14.88 -3.85 -0.16
CA ALA A 188 -15.17 -3.49 -1.55
C ALA A 188 -14.15 -4.04 -2.55
N LEU A 189 -12.88 -4.17 -2.13
CA LEU A 189 -11.81 -4.71 -2.97
C LEU A 189 -10.73 -5.38 -2.11
N PRO A 190 -10.39 -6.66 -2.33
CA PRO A 190 -9.30 -7.32 -1.62
C PRO A 190 -7.94 -6.78 -2.05
N ALA A 191 -7.00 -6.72 -1.11
CA ALA A 191 -5.72 -6.02 -1.29
C ALA A 191 -4.98 -6.45 -2.57
N CYS A 192 -4.62 -5.48 -3.41
CA CYS A 192 -3.74 -5.64 -4.57
C CYS A 192 -2.28 -5.51 -4.14
N HIS A 193 -1.88 -4.35 -3.61
CA HIS A 193 -0.60 -4.14 -2.95
C HIS A 193 -0.68 -4.67 -1.51
N LEU A 194 -0.06 -5.83 -1.29
CA LEU A 194 -0.45 -6.75 -0.24
C LEU A 194 0.48 -6.69 0.97
N LEU A 195 1.79 -6.86 0.76
CA LEU A 195 2.79 -6.99 1.84
C LEU A 195 3.93 -6.01 1.63
N TYR A 196 4.30 -5.32 2.70
CA TYR A 196 5.38 -4.33 2.76
C TYR A 196 6.39 -4.80 3.81
N GLN A 197 7.63 -5.04 3.40
CA GLN A 197 8.73 -5.40 4.31
C GLN A 197 9.83 -4.35 4.25
N PHE A 198 10.17 -3.81 5.42
CA PHE A 198 11.29 -2.88 5.56
C PHE A 198 12.58 -3.62 5.89
N LEU A 199 13.69 -3.15 5.32
CA LEU A 199 15.01 -3.73 5.49
C LEU A 199 16.01 -2.63 5.85
N PRO A 200 16.18 -2.29 7.14
CA PRO A 200 17.20 -1.36 7.58
C PRO A 200 18.61 -1.95 7.38
N ASN A 201 19.53 -1.12 6.93
CA ASN A 201 20.96 -1.38 6.91
C ASN A 201 21.62 -0.46 7.93
N VAL A 202 21.96 -1.02 9.10
CA VAL A 202 22.52 -0.26 10.23
C VAL A 202 23.86 0.37 9.87
N ALA A 203 24.73 -0.35 9.16
CA ALA A 203 26.07 0.13 8.81
C ALA A 203 26.03 1.32 7.83
N LYS A 204 25.10 1.31 6.88
CA LYS A 204 24.97 2.38 5.88
C LYS A 204 23.98 3.49 6.27
N ARG A 205 23.21 3.31 7.35
CA ARG A 205 22.04 4.14 7.68
C ARG A 205 21.08 4.29 6.49
N GLU A 206 20.87 3.18 5.78
CA GLU A 206 19.94 3.07 4.65
C GLU A 206 18.73 2.21 5.02
N ILE A 207 17.56 2.49 4.44
CA ILE A 207 16.38 1.64 4.57
C ILE A 207 15.83 1.28 3.19
N SER A 208 15.47 0.01 3.02
CA SER A 208 14.90 -0.51 1.78
C SER A 208 13.49 -1.04 2.02
N LEU A 209 12.71 -1.18 0.94
CA LEU A 209 11.36 -1.73 0.93
C LEU A 209 11.27 -2.85 -0.10
N CYS A 210 10.69 -3.98 0.30
CA CYS A 210 10.13 -4.97 -0.60
C CYS A 210 8.60 -4.88 -0.53
N LEU A 211 7.96 -4.69 -1.68
CA LEU A 211 6.51 -4.66 -1.82
C LEU A 211 6.05 -5.83 -2.69
N TYR A 212 5.17 -6.67 -2.16
CA TYR A 212 4.51 -7.73 -2.91
C TYR A 212 3.10 -7.29 -3.35
N ILE A 213 2.85 -7.43 -4.64
CA ILE A 213 1.60 -7.12 -5.31
C ILE A 213 0.97 -8.42 -5.79
N ARG A 214 -0.24 -8.73 -5.32
CA ARG A 214 -0.97 -9.93 -5.74
C ARG A 214 -1.36 -9.86 -7.21
N SER A 215 -1.86 -8.71 -7.66
CA SER A 215 -2.36 -8.50 -9.02
C SER A 215 -2.25 -7.02 -9.39
N ASN A 216 -1.82 -6.71 -10.62
CA ASN A 216 -1.62 -5.33 -11.04
C ASN A 216 -1.95 -5.14 -12.53
N ASP A 217 -2.86 -4.20 -12.78
CA ASP A 217 -2.93 -3.51 -14.07
C ASP A 217 -1.62 -2.74 -14.26
N VAL A 218 -0.77 -3.22 -15.17
CA VAL A 218 0.53 -2.62 -15.41
C VAL A 218 0.40 -1.25 -16.08
N GLY A 219 -0.66 -1.00 -16.84
CA GLY A 219 -0.86 0.27 -17.52
C GLY A 219 -1.24 1.40 -16.56
N LEU A 220 -2.23 1.18 -15.70
CA LEU A 220 -2.74 2.21 -14.79
C LEU A 220 -2.27 2.05 -13.34
N GLY A 221 -2.28 0.82 -12.82
CA GLY A 221 -2.00 0.52 -11.42
C GLY A 221 -0.53 0.58 -11.05
N THR A 222 0.37 -0.05 -11.82
CA THR A 222 1.82 -0.08 -11.49
C THR A 222 2.42 1.31 -11.25
N PRO A 223 2.23 2.33 -12.13
CA PRO A 223 2.76 3.67 -11.87
C PRO A 223 2.25 4.29 -10.57
N PHE A 224 1.01 3.99 -10.21
CA PHE A 224 0.35 4.49 -9.02
C PHE A 224 0.95 3.85 -7.76
N ASN A 225 1.01 2.52 -7.71
CA ASN A 225 1.53 1.79 -6.56
C ASN A 225 3.05 1.96 -6.37
N LEU A 226 3.82 2.15 -7.45
CA LEU A 226 5.24 2.53 -7.36
C LEU A 226 5.42 3.88 -6.67
N THR A 227 4.51 4.83 -6.92
CA THR A 227 4.52 6.15 -6.30
C THR A 227 4.27 6.05 -4.80
N GLU A 228 3.25 5.29 -4.40
CA GLU A 228 2.88 5.08 -3.01
C GLU A 228 3.99 4.37 -2.23
N GLY A 229 4.53 3.27 -2.76
CA GLY A 229 5.59 2.51 -2.09
C GLY A 229 6.87 3.32 -1.90
N ALA A 230 7.28 4.09 -2.91
CA ALA A 230 8.46 4.95 -2.81
C ALA A 230 8.24 6.13 -1.85
N ALA A 231 7.04 6.73 -1.84
CA ALA A 231 6.69 7.79 -0.92
C ALA A 231 6.63 7.29 0.53
N LEU A 232 6.03 6.12 0.77
CA LEU A 232 5.99 5.48 2.08
C LEU A 232 7.39 5.16 2.59
N LEU A 233 8.25 4.55 1.78
CA LEU A 233 9.65 4.29 2.17
C LEU A 233 10.38 5.58 2.52
N SER A 234 10.12 6.66 1.79
CA SER A 234 10.72 7.97 2.04
C SER A 234 10.26 8.58 3.36
N LEU A 235 8.96 8.50 3.67
CA LEU A 235 8.40 8.94 4.94
C LEU A 235 8.94 8.11 6.11
N VAL A 236 8.96 6.78 5.99
CA VAL A 236 9.48 5.90 7.05
C VAL A 236 10.96 6.15 7.30
N GLY A 237 11.77 6.29 6.24
CA GLY A 237 13.17 6.66 6.38
C GLY A 237 13.35 7.99 7.12
N ARG A 238 12.53 8.99 6.80
CA ARG A 238 12.51 10.29 7.46
C ARG A 238 12.28 10.19 8.97
N LEU A 239 11.22 9.48 9.36
CA LEU A 239 10.77 9.36 10.75
C LEU A 239 11.64 8.42 11.59
N THR A 240 12.49 7.61 10.95
CA THR A 240 13.39 6.67 11.64
C THR A 240 14.88 6.98 11.46
N GLY A 241 15.20 8.04 10.72
CA GLY A 241 16.56 8.53 10.48
C GLY A 241 17.40 7.64 9.57
N TYR A 242 16.76 6.97 8.60
CA TYR A 242 17.40 6.19 7.57
C TYR A 242 17.21 6.82 6.19
N THR A 243 18.23 6.74 5.35
CA THR A 243 18.16 7.20 3.96
C THR A 243 17.45 6.15 3.11
N PRO A 244 16.37 6.47 2.38
CA PRO A 244 15.72 5.55 1.46
C PRO A 244 16.69 5.04 0.39
N ARG A 245 16.70 3.71 0.16
CA ARG A 245 17.61 3.07 -0.79
C ARG A 245 16.88 2.19 -1.80
N TRP A 246 16.82 0.88 -1.58
CA TRP A 246 16.25 -0.03 -2.56
C TRP A 246 14.75 -0.12 -2.38
N PHE A 247 14.01 0.09 -3.46
CA PHE A 247 12.60 -0.24 -3.54
C PHE A 247 12.43 -1.37 -4.55
N THR A 248 12.09 -2.57 -4.05
CA THR A 248 11.86 -3.77 -4.84
C THR A 248 10.36 -4.05 -4.90
N TYR A 249 9.84 -4.22 -6.10
CA TYR A 249 8.41 -4.33 -6.40
C TYR A 249 8.16 -5.68 -7.09
N PHE A 250 7.55 -6.61 -6.37
CA PHE A 250 7.21 -7.95 -6.85
C PHE A 250 5.75 -8.01 -7.27
N ILE A 251 5.47 -8.57 -8.44
CA ILE A 251 4.12 -8.71 -8.97
C ILE A 251 3.82 -10.19 -9.18
N GLY A 252 2.70 -10.66 -8.63
CA GLY A 252 2.16 -12.00 -8.86
C GLY A 252 1.52 -12.08 -10.24
N ASP A 253 0.31 -11.54 -10.38
CA ASP A 253 -0.39 -11.41 -11.67
C ASP A 253 -0.10 -10.03 -12.28
N ALA A 254 0.78 -9.98 -13.28
CA ALA A 254 1.06 -8.77 -14.04
C ALA A 254 0.29 -8.81 -15.37
N HIS A 255 -0.64 -7.88 -15.56
CA HIS A 255 -1.51 -7.89 -16.74
C HIS A 255 -1.73 -6.51 -17.35
N ILE A 256 -2.15 -6.52 -18.61
CA ILE A 256 -2.58 -5.36 -19.39
C ILE A 256 -3.98 -5.63 -19.92
N TYR A 257 -4.91 -4.70 -19.71
CA TYR A 257 -6.25 -4.80 -20.29
C TYR A 257 -6.24 -4.51 -21.79
N GLU A 258 -7.08 -5.22 -22.54
CA GLU A 258 -7.23 -5.09 -23.99
C GLU A 258 -7.57 -3.66 -24.42
N ASN A 259 -8.46 -2.99 -23.68
CA ASN A 259 -8.87 -1.61 -23.94
C ASN A 259 -7.78 -0.55 -23.64
N GLN A 260 -6.61 -0.97 -23.14
CA GLN A 260 -5.47 -0.08 -22.86
C GLN A 260 -4.34 -0.23 -23.89
N LEU A 261 -4.45 -1.16 -24.86
CA LEU A 261 -3.37 -1.47 -25.79
C LEU A 261 -2.92 -0.25 -26.59
N ASP A 262 -3.84 0.49 -27.20
CA ASP A 262 -3.50 1.67 -28.00
C ASP A 262 -2.76 2.73 -27.19
N MET A 263 -3.21 2.97 -25.96
CA MET A 263 -2.58 3.89 -25.00
C MET A 263 -1.14 3.45 -24.71
N LEU A 264 -0.92 2.18 -24.42
CA LEU A 264 0.39 1.65 -24.07
C LEU A 264 1.33 1.58 -25.27
N GLN A 265 0.83 1.22 -26.45
CA GLN A 265 1.61 1.26 -27.69
C GLN A 265 2.08 2.67 -28.02
N GLN A 266 1.24 3.69 -27.81
CA GLN A 266 1.66 5.09 -27.94
C GLN A 266 2.71 5.46 -26.88
N GLN A 267 2.51 5.02 -25.63
CA GLN A 267 3.45 5.27 -24.54
C GLN A 267 4.84 4.66 -24.82
N LEU A 268 4.90 3.47 -25.41
CA LEU A 268 6.14 2.75 -25.73
C LEU A 268 6.99 3.41 -26.83
N LYS A 269 6.40 4.31 -27.64
CA LYS A 269 7.08 5.08 -28.69
C LYS A 269 7.74 6.37 -28.16
N ARG A 270 7.39 6.79 -26.94
CA ARG A 270 7.91 8.03 -26.33
C ARG A 270 9.25 7.80 -25.66
N GLU A 271 10.19 8.71 -25.90
CA GLU A 271 11.47 8.71 -25.19
C GLU A 271 11.27 9.06 -23.71
N PRO A 272 11.72 8.22 -22.76
CA PRO A 272 11.62 8.54 -21.34
C PRO A 272 12.51 9.73 -20.95
N TYR A 273 12.06 10.54 -19.99
CA TYR A 273 12.90 11.56 -19.36
C TYR A 273 13.60 10.98 -18.13
N GLU A 274 14.57 11.74 -17.60
CA GLU A 274 15.18 11.44 -16.32
C GLU A 274 14.14 11.40 -15.19
N SER A 275 14.37 10.53 -14.21
CA SER A 275 13.51 10.42 -13.03
C SER A 275 13.55 11.72 -12.21
N PRO A 276 12.41 12.22 -11.71
CA PRO A 276 12.39 13.35 -10.77
C PRO A 276 12.97 12.97 -9.41
N ARG A 277 13.05 13.92 -8.48
CA ARG A 277 13.31 13.66 -7.06
C ARG A 277 12.07 13.92 -6.23
N LEU A 278 11.79 13.06 -5.26
CA LEU A 278 10.79 13.32 -4.24
C LEU A 278 11.37 14.24 -3.17
N VAL A 279 10.60 15.25 -2.78
CA VAL A 279 10.87 16.10 -1.62
C VAL A 279 9.69 15.97 -0.67
N ILE A 280 10.00 15.76 0.61
CA ILE A 280 9.03 15.84 1.70
C ILE A 280 9.29 17.15 2.43
N ALA A 281 8.25 17.93 2.74
CA ALA A 281 8.33 19.27 3.32
C ALA A 281 9.02 19.31 4.69
N ASP A 282 9.82 20.35 4.95
CA ASP A 282 10.63 20.52 6.17
C ASP A 282 9.84 20.53 7.48
N ARG A 283 8.52 20.78 7.42
CA ARG A 283 7.66 20.73 8.62
C ARG A 283 7.55 19.33 9.21
N VAL A 284 7.62 18.29 8.36
CA VAL A 284 7.75 16.92 8.83
C VAL A 284 9.15 16.83 9.45
N PRO A 285 9.35 16.28 10.65
CA PRO A 285 10.66 16.22 11.26
C PRO A 285 11.53 15.16 10.59
N GLU A 286 12.84 15.33 10.72
CA GLU A 286 13.84 14.33 10.35
C GLU A 286 14.43 13.76 11.64
N TYR A 287 14.13 12.50 11.96
CA TYR A 287 14.62 11.89 13.20
C TYR A 287 16.15 11.95 13.31
N ALA A 288 16.86 11.78 12.19
CA ALA A 288 18.33 11.89 12.16
C ALA A 288 18.87 13.28 12.57
N LYS A 289 18.04 14.33 12.50
CA LYS A 289 18.38 15.70 12.92
C LYS A 289 17.83 16.03 14.30
N THR A 290 16.59 15.63 14.60
CA THR A 290 15.92 16.00 15.85
C THR A 290 16.29 15.08 17.01
N GLY A 291 16.56 13.81 16.75
CA GLY A 291 16.68 12.77 17.78
C GLY A 291 15.36 12.46 18.49
N VAL A 292 14.24 13.04 18.05
CA VAL A 292 12.91 12.86 18.66
C VAL A 292 12.10 11.92 17.78
N TYR A 293 11.71 10.78 18.33
CA TYR A 293 10.86 9.81 17.64
C TYR A 293 9.40 10.27 17.69
N GLU A 294 8.88 10.72 16.55
CA GLU A 294 7.52 11.28 16.39
C GLU A 294 6.70 10.47 15.36
N PRO A 295 6.32 9.21 15.67
CA PRO A 295 5.57 8.37 14.73
C PRO A 295 4.15 8.87 14.44
N GLU A 296 3.60 9.80 15.23
CA GLU A 296 2.31 10.45 14.97
C GLU A 296 2.28 11.27 13.66
N TRP A 297 3.45 11.48 13.05
CA TRP A 297 3.53 12.04 11.70
C TRP A 297 2.98 11.10 10.64
N LEU A 298 2.77 9.80 10.91
CA LEU A 298 2.00 8.94 10.01
C LEU A 298 0.58 9.49 9.77
N GLU A 299 -0.03 10.13 10.76
CA GLU A 299 -1.36 10.73 10.64
C GLU A 299 -1.32 12.20 10.21
N ARG A 300 -0.30 12.96 10.65
CA ARG A 300 -0.20 14.43 10.48
C ARG A 300 0.35 14.88 9.13
N VAL A 301 0.98 13.98 8.35
CA VAL A 301 1.38 14.31 6.98
C VAL A 301 0.17 14.58 6.11
N GLU A 302 0.31 15.55 5.21
CA GLU A 302 -0.70 15.97 4.25
C GLU A 302 -0.21 15.76 2.83
N PRO A 303 -1.10 15.64 1.82
CA PRO A 303 -0.66 15.46 0.44
C PRO A 303 0.27 16.57 -0.05
N SER A 304 0.11 17.78 0.49
CA SER A 304 0.95 18.94 0.19
C SER A 304 2.39 18.82 0.69
N ASP A 305 2.69 17.90 1.61
CA ASP A 305 4.05 17.70 2.08
C ASP A 305 4.92 16.99 1.07
N PHE A 306 4.33 16.35 0.06
CA PHE A 306 5.05 15.59 -0.94
C PHE A 306 5.06 16.35 -2.26
N SER A 307 6.24 16.50 -2.86
CA SER A 307 6.38 17.15 -4.16
C SER A 307 7.47 16.48 -5.01
N LEU A 308 7.33 16.58 -6.33
CA LEU A 308 8.35 16.10 -7.28
C LEU A 308 9.11 17.30 -7.86
N VAL A 309 10.43 17.30 -7.67
CA VAL A 309 11.34 18.30 -8.25
C VAL A 309 11.94 17.75 -9.54
N GLY A 310 11.97 18.60 -10.58
CA GLY A 310 12.50 18.23 -11.89
C GLY A 310 11.60 17.26 -12.69
N TYR A 311 10.31 17.13 -12.34
CA TYR A 311 9.41 16.23 -13.05
C TYR A 311 9.08 16.75 -14.45
N ARG A 312 9.65 16.08 -15.46
CA ARG A 312 9.30 16.24 -16.87
C ARG A 312 8.49 15.03 -17.32
N HIS A 313 7.43 15.28 -18.07
CA HIS A 313 6.60 14.22 -18.62
C HIS A 313 6.07 14.60 -20.00
N HIS A 314 5.77 13.59 -20.80
CA HIS A 314 4.98 13.73 -22.01
C HIS A 314 3.51 14.01 -21.69
N GLU A 315 2.76 14.45 -22.69
CA GLU A 315 1.32 14.72 -22.55
C GLU A 315 0.55 13.56 -21.91
N PRO A 316 -0.53 13.85 -21.15
CA PRO A 316 -1.36 12.82 -20.54
C PRO A 316 -1.83 11.76 -21.55
N LEU A 317 -1.96 10.54 -21.05
CA LEU A 317 -2.58 9.43 -21.76
C LEU A 317 -3.62 8.82 -20.83
N THR A 318 -4.83 8.60 -21.34
CA THR A 318 -5.97 8.11 -20.56
C THR A 318 -6.49 6.83 -21.17
N ALA A 319 -6.87 5.88 -20.33
CA ALA A 319 -7.66 4.73 -20.69
C ALA A 319 -8.73 4.50 -19.61
N PRO A 320 -9.91 3.97 -19.96
CA PRO A 320 -10.96 3.68 -18.98
C PRO A 320 -10.49 2.59 -18.01
N MET A 321 -10.81 2.77 -16.72
CA MET A 321 -10.62 1.71 -15.73
C MET A 321 -11.61 0.58 -15.97
N ALA A 322 -11.17 -0.66 -15.77
CA ALA A 322 -12.05 -1.82 -15.72
C ALA A 322 -12.60 -1.95 -14.28
N VAL A 323 -13.91 -1.84 -14.11
CA VAL A 323 -14.61 -1.90 -12.80
C VAL A 323 -15.31 -3.25 -12.64
#